data_AF-A0A353N931-F1
#
_entry.id   AF-A0A353N931-F1
#
_cell.length_a   1.000
_cell.length_b   1.000
_cell.length_c   1.000
_cell.angle_alpha   90.00
_cell.angle_beta   90.00
_cell.angle_gamma   90.00
#
_symmetry.space_group_name_H-M   'P 1'
#
loop_
_entity.id
_entity.type
_entity.pdbx_description
1 polymer ?
#
loop_
_entity_poly.entity_id
_entity_poly.type
_entity_poly.pdbx_seq_one_letter_code
_entity_poly.pdbx_strand_id
1 'polypeptide(L)'
;GVQTALYRVTQEALNNIVKHAKARFVQVEMEIGPQGNGILLIRDDGQGFDKEESSRKICYGLRGMKERVSELNGEVKINSVKGKGTTVTVFF
;
A
#
# COMPACT_ATOMS: atom_id res chain seq x y z
N GLY A 1 14.67 10.47 2.19
CA GLY A 1 13.44 10.85 1.46
C GLY A 1 12.72 9.60 1.00
N VAL A 2 13.01 9.14 -0.22
CA VAL A 2 12.35 7.98 -0.86
C VAL A 2 12.40 6.70 -0.03
N GLN A 3 13.59 6.27 0.40
CA GLN A 3 13.74 5.03 1.19
C GLN A 3 12.83 5.02 2.45
N THR A 4 12.78 6.13 3.20
CA THR A 4 11.96 6.25 4.40
C THR A 4 10.47 6.21 4.07
N ALA A 5 10.05 6.88 3.00
CA ALA A 5 8.64 6.86 2.56
C ALA A 5 8.22 5.44 2.16
N LEU A 6 9.02 4.75 1.33
CA LEU A 6 8.76 3.36 0.93
C LEU A 6 8.70 2.42 2.13
N TYR A 7 9.67 2.52 3.06
CA TYR A 7 9.67 1.72 4.28
C TYR A 7 8.39 1.92 5.10
N ARG A 8 7.95 3.17 5.27
CA ARG A 8 6.73 3.48 6.03
C ARG A 8 5.47 3.01 5.32
N VAL A 9 5.41 3.11 3.99
CA VAL A 9 4.30 2.57 3.21
C VAL A 9 4.25 1.06 3.34
N THR A 10 5.37 0.36 3.18
CA THR A 10 5.44 -1.09 3.36
C THR A 10 5.04 -1.51 4.77
N GLN A 11 5.58 -0.83 5.79
CA GLN A 11 5.25 -1.11 7.18
C GLN A 11 3.74 -0.98 7.44
N GLU A 12 3.12 0.11 6.99
CA GLU A 12 1.70 0.33 7.23
C GLU A 12 0.82 -0.62 6.40
N ALA A 13 1.23 -0.99 5.18
CA ALA A 13 0.51 -1.96 4.37
C ALA A 13 0.53 -3.35 5.03
N LEU A 14 1.70 -3.82 5.47
CA LEU A 14 1.84 -5.09 6.18
C LEU A 14 1.08 -5.09 7.52
N ASN A 15 1.11 -3.98 8.25
CA ASN A 15 0.35 -3.81 9.48
C ASN A 15 -1.17 -3.94 9.24
N ASN A 16 -1.68 -3.33 8.16
CA ASN A 16 -3.08 -3.47 7.76
C ASN A 16 -3.42 -4.91 7.36
N ILE A 17 -2.54 -5.59 6.64
CA ILE A 17 -2.73 -6.99 6.25
C ILE A 17 -2.83 -7.89 7.49
N VAL A 18 -1.86 -7.80 8.40
CA VAL A 18 -1.81 -8.60 9.63
C VAL A 18 -3.05 -8.38 10.50
N LYS A 19 -3.51 -7.13 10.63
CA LYS A 19 -4.64 -6.79 11.51
C LYS A 19 -6.01 -7.06 10.90
N HIS A 20 -6.14 -6.98 9.58
CA HIS A 20 -7.45 -6.84 8.94
C HIS A 20 -7.69 -7.81 7.78
N ALA A 21 -6.66 -8.24 7.05
CA ALA A 21 -6.88 -8.92 5.77
C ALA A 21 -7.21 -10.40 5.92
N LYS A 22 -6.79 -11.08 7.01
CA LYS A 22 -6.84 -12.56 7.10
C LYS A 22 -6.23 -13.23 5.85
N ALA A 23 -5.22 -12.59 5.26
CA ALA A 23 -4.53 -13.07 4.08
C ALA A 23 -3.70 -14.31 4.40
N ARG A 24 -3.56 -15.20 3.42
CA ARG A 24 -2.66 -16.36 3.48
C ARG A 24 -1.32 -16.05 2.85
N PHE A 25 -1.33 -15.23 1.81
CA PHE A 25 -0.15 -14.85 1.03
C PHE A 25 -0.05 -13.35 0.91
N VAL A 26 1.19 -12.87 0.98
CA VAL A 26 1.55 -11.48 0.75
C VAL A 26 2.75 -11.45 -0.19
N GLN A 27 2.68 -10.59 -1.19
CA GLN A 27 3.71 -10.36 -2.18
C GLN A 27 4.19 -8.91 -2.07
N VAL A 28 5.49 -8.72 -1.98
CA VAL A 28 6.15 -7.41 -1.98
C VAL A 28 7.18 -7.40 -3.09
N GLU A 29 7.01 -6.51 -4.06
CA GLU A 29 7.86 -6.41 -5.24
C GLU A 29 8.30 -4.97 -5.44
N MET A 30 9.55 -4.79 -5.88
CA MET A 30 10.07 -3.49 -6.25
C MET A 30 10.76 -3.61 -7.60
N GLU A 31 10.40 -2.73 -8.51
CA GLU A 31 11.01 -2.59 -9.83
C GLU A 31 11.60 -1.19 -9.95
N ILE A 32 12.80 -1.10 -10.53
CA ILE A 32 13.49 0.17 -10.78
C ILE A 32 13.79 0.25 -12.27
N GLY A 33 13.25 1.29 -12.90
CA GLY A 33 13.46 1.61 -14.30
C GLY A 33 14.84 2.23 -14.55
N PRO A 34 15.29 2.22 -15.81
CA PRO A 34 16.62 2.70 -16.19
C PRO A 34 16.82 4.20 -15.95
N GLN A 35 15.75 4.98 -15.81
CA GLN A 35 15.79 6.43 -15.55
C GLN A 35 15.65 6.77 -14.06
N GLY A 36 15.68 5.76 -13.18
CA GLY A 36 15.57 5.92 -11.74
C GLY A 36 14.14 6.00 -11.21
N ASN A 37 13.13 5.96 -12.08
CA ASN A 37 11.73 5.81 -11.70
C ASN A 37 11.47 4.39 -11.19
N GLY A 38 10.69 4.25 -10.12
CA GLY A 38 10.44 2.98 -9.45
C GLY A 38 8.97 2.68 -9.21
N ILE A 39 8.67 1.39 -9.07
CA ILE A 39 7.36 0.90 -8.65
C ILE A 39 7.57 -0.01 -7.45
N LEU A 40 6.83 0.23 -6.36
CA LEU A 40 6.69 -0.69 -5.24
C LEU A 40 5.27 -1.24 -5.24
N LEU A 41 5.15 -2.56 -5.31
CA LEU A 41 3.89 -3.29 -5.29
C LEU A 41 3.78 -4.12 -4.01
N ILE A 42 2.65 -4.00 -3.31
CA ILE A 42 2.31 -4.81 -2.14
C ILE A 42 0.93 -5.38 -2.37
N ARG A 43 0.81 -6.71 -2.41
CA ARG A 43 -0.45 -7.40 -2.66
C ARG A 43 -0.68 -8.47 -1.60
N ASP A 44 -1.92 -8.59 -1.16
CA ASP A 44 -2.39 -9.71 -0.34
C ASP A 44 -3.62 -10.37 -0.97
N ASP A 45 -3.87 -11.62 -0.59
CA ASP A 45 -5.03 -12.42 -1.00
C ASP A 45 -6.15 -12.45 0.05
N GLY A 46 -6.19 -11.46 0.94
CA GLY A 46 -7.12 -11.43 2.05
C GLY A 46 -8.56 -11.09 1.69
N GLN A 47 -9.36 -10.78 2.71
CA GLN A 47 -10.78 -10.48 2.57
C GLN A 47 -11.08 -9.17 1.84
N GLY A 48 -10.06 -8.32 1.61
CA GLY A 48 -10.24 -6.97 1.07
C GLY A 48 -11.13 -6.08 1.93
N PHE A 49 -11.40 -4.86 1.47
CA PHE A 49 -12.30 -3.93 2.14
C PHE A 49 -12.99 -3.01 1.13
N ASP A 50 -14.16 -2.50 1.53
CA ASP A 50 -14.76 -1.37 0.85
C ASP A 50 -14.19 -0.08 1.44
N LYS A 51 -13.71 0.81 0.57
CA LYS A 51 -13.10 2.06 1.00
C LYS A 51 -14.13 2.98 1.66
N GLU A 52 -15.38 2.94 1.23
CA GLU A 52 -16.46 3.78 1.78
C GLU A 52 -16.93 3.29 3.15
N GLU A 53 -16.89 1.98 3.39
CA GLU A 53 -17.28 1.36 4.67
C GLU A 53 -16.09 1.13 5.63
N SER A 54 -14.87 1.47 5.20
CA SER A 54 -13.66 1.16 5.98
C SER A 54 -13.56 1.98 7.26
N SER A 55 -13.02 1.36 8.32
CA SER A 55 -12.86 2.03 9.62
C SER A 55 -11.99 3.29 9.52
N ARG A 56 -12.29 4.31 10.33
CA ARG A 56 -11.49 5.55 10.40
C ARG A 56 -9.98 5.30 10.54
N LYS A 57 -9.59 4.27 11.27
CA LYS A 57 -8.17 3.91 11.48
C LYS A 57 -7.48 3.44 10.20
N ILE A 58 -8.14 2.59 9.42
CA ILE A 58 -7.64 2.17 8.10
C ILE A 58 -7.52 3.41 7.19
N CYS A 59 -8.53 4.28 7.17
CA CYS A 59 -8.50 5.52 6.39
C CYS A 59 -7.30 6.43 6.75
N TYR A 60 -6.95 6.57 8.04
CA TYR A 60 -5.78 7.35 8.46
C TYR A 60 -4.47 6.72 7.98
N GLY A 61 -4.33 5.39 8.07
CA GLY A 61 -3.16 4.68 7.56
C GLY A 61 -2.97 4.90 6.06
N LEU A 62 -4.02 4.69 5.27
CA LEU A 62 -4.01 4.89 3.82
C LEU A 62 -3.74 6.35 3.43
N ARG A 63 -4.31 7.32 4.16
CA ARG A 63 -4.06 8.75 3.96
C ARG A 63 -2.59 9.09 4.23
N GLY A 64 -2.03 8.60 5.34
CA GLY A 64 -0.63 8.83 5.67
C GLY A 64 0.34 8.19 4.67
N MET A 65 -0.01 7.07 4.03
CA MET A 65 0.79 6.53 2.92
C MET A 65 0.83 7.51 1.74
N LYS A 66 -0.33 8.05 1.36
CA LYS A 66 -0.45 8.99 0.24
C LYS A 66 0.35 10.27 0.49
N GLU A 67 0.15 10.90 1.65
CA GLU A 67 0.82 12.16 2.00
C GLU A 67 2.35 12.04 1.91
N ARG A 68 2.93 10.98 2.48
CA ARG A 68 4.39 10.76 2.48
C ARG A 68 5.00 10.57 1.10
N VAL A 69 4.27 9.95 0.19
CA VAL A 69 4.75 9.70 -1.18
C VAL A 69 4.53 10.94 -2.04
N SER A 70 3.42 11.67 -1.82
CA SER A 70 3.17 12.95 -2.51
C SER A 70 4.19 14.02 -2.16
N GLU A 71 4.73 14.04 -0.93
CA GLU A 71 5.88 14.89 -0.55
C GLU A 71 7.13 14.66 -1.40
N LEU A 72 7.20 13.54 -2.11
CA LEU A 72 8.30 13.15 -2.98
C LEU A 72 7.91 13.17 -4.46
N ASN A 73 6.80 13.82 -4.82
CA ASN A 73 6.22 13.84 -6.18
C ASN A 73 5.85 12.45 -6.72
N GLY A 74 5.68 11.46 -5.84
CA GLY A 74 5.19 10.14 -6.20
C GLY A 74 3.67 10.00 -6.11
N GLU A 75 3.16 8.83 -6.46
CA GLU A 75 1.74 8.48 -6.40
C GLU A 75 1.52 7.16 -5.66
N VAL A 76 0.46 7.07 -4.85
CA VAL A 76 -0.01 5.80 -4.27
C VAL A 76 -1.41 5.45 -4.75
N LYS A 77 -1.54 4.30 -5.40
CA LYS A 77 -2.82 3.67 -5.76
C LYS A 77 -3.11 2.53 -4.82
N ILE A 78 -4.32 2.50 -4.29
CA ILE A 78 -4.80 1.42 -3.43
C ILE A 78 -6.07 0.87 -4.07
N ASN A 79 -6.04 -0.38 -4.45
CA ASN A 79 -7.17 -1.12 -4.99
C ASN A 79 -7.50 -2.26 -4.03
N SER A 80 -8.72 -2.29 -3.50
CA SER A 80 -9.18 -3.42 -2.68
C SER A 80 -10.57 -3.84 -3.13
N VAL A 81 -10.78 -5.15 -3.14
CA VAL A 81 -12.05 -5.75 -3.54
C VAL A 81 -12.41 -6.80 -2.49
N LYS A 82 -13.63 -6.72 -1.96
CA LYS A 82 -14.15 -7.72 -1.00
C LYS A 82 -13.97 -9.13 -1.57
N GLY A 83 -13.33 -10.00 -0.80
CA GLY A 83 -13.02 -11.39 -1.15
C GLY A 83 -11.86 -11.61 -2.13
N LYS A 84 -11.18 -10.56 -2.60
CA LYS A 84 -10.03 -10.68 -3.54
C LYS A 84 -8.74 -10.00 -3.05
N GLY A 85 -8.74 -9.49 -1.82
CA GLY A 85 -7.58 -8.86 -1.19
C GLY A 85 -7.41 -7.37 -1.48
N THR A 86 -6.18 -6.90 -1.24
CA THR A 86 -5.77 -5.52 -1.46
C THR A 86 -4.47 -5.48 -2.26
N THR A 87 -4.34 -4.47 -3.12
CA THR A 87 -3.11 -4.12 -3.81
C THR A 87 -2.79 -2.65 -3.54
N VAL A 88 -1.58 -2.38 -3.05
CA VAL A 88 -0.99 -1.06 -2.91
C VAL A 88 0.12 -0.93 -3.94
N THR A 89 0.06 0.11 -4.76
CA THR A 89 1.06 0.43 -5.79
C THR A 89 1.59 1.82 -5.52
N VAL A 90 2.91 1.94 -5.39
CA VAL A 90 3.62 3.21 -5.21
C VAL A 90 4.46 3.48 -6.45
N PHE A 91 4.29 4.65 -7.06
CA PHE A 91 5.13 5.18 -8.12
C PHE A 91 6.02 6.27 -7.52
N PHE A 92 7.34 6.21 -7.74
CA PHE A 92 8.31 7.13 -7.14
C PHE A 92 9.55 7.32 -8.02
#